data_AF-A0A399P4X6-F1
#
_entry.id   AF-A0A399P4X6-F1
#
_cell.length_a   1.000
_cell.length_b   1.000
_cell.length_c   1.000
_cell.angle_alpha   90.00
_cell.angle_beta   90.00
_cell.angle_gamma   90.00
#
_symmetry.space_group_name_H-M   'P 1'
#
loop_
_entity.id
_entity.type
_entity.pdbx_description
1 polymer ?
#
loop_
_entity_poly.entity_id
_entity_poly.type
_entity_poly.pdbx_seq_one_letter_code
_entity_poly.pdbx_strand_id
1 'polypeptide(L)'
;TDGQHACVGFLRFFVDLWPSRWDRLDVAVRAADRPAALDACLSVKSSAAMVGALLLSDVAEQLERAIRAADHARAEAMLPELGEVGERSMDAMRAWIRAEQGHPPD
;
A
#
# COMPACT_ATOMS: atom_id res chain seq x y z
N THR A 1 -15.50 -0.35 -21.53
CA THR A 1 -15.51 -1.84 -21.50
C THR A 1 -15.63 -2.31 -20.06
N ASP A 2 -16.18 -3.50 -19.78
CA ASP A 2 -16.33 -4.06 -18.43
C ASP A 2 -15.02 -4.07 -17.61
N GLY A 3 -13.87 -4.28 -18.27
CA GLY A 3 -12.56 -4.30 -17.61
C GLY A 3 -12.14 -2.95 -16.99
N GLN A 4 -12.57 -1.82 -17.56
CA GLN A 4 -12.21 -0.48 -17.07
C GLN A 4 -13.01 -0.14 -15.80
N HIS A 5 -14.29 -0.50 -15.75
CA HIS A 5 -15.11 -0.39 -14.53
C HIS A 5 -14.59 -1.27 -13.41
N ALA A 6 -14.16 -2.51 -13.72
CA ALA A 6 -13.53 -3.40 -12.74
C ALA A 6 -12.23 -2.80 -12.18
N CYS A 7 -11.35 -2.27 -13.05
CA CYS A 7 -10.11 -1.61 -12.64
C CYS A 7 -10.36 -0.43 -11.68
N VAL A 8 -11.27 0.49 -12.04
CA VAL A 8 -11.64 1.63 -11.19
C VAL A 8 -12.20 1.16 -9.84
N GLY A 9 -13.01 0.10 -9.83
CA GLY A 9 -13.52 -0.52 -8.60
C GLY A 9 -12.41 -1.02 -7.68
N PHE A 10 -11.42 -1.74 -8.22
CA PHE A 10 -10.26 -2.21 -7.46
C PHE A 10 -9.41 -1.07 -6.91
N LEU A 11 -9.15 -0.04 -7.72
CA LEU A 11 -8.36 1.12 -7.28
C LEU A 11 -9.06 1.89 -6.15
N ARG A 12 -10.38 2.10 -6.25
CA ARG A 12 -11.16 2.74 -5.18
C ARG A 12 -11.11 1.92 -3.90
N PHE A 13 -11.35 0.61 -4.01
CA PHE A 13 -11.27 -0.30 -2.86
C PHE A 13 -9.89 -0.28 -2.20
N PHE A 14 -8.81 -0.25 -2.99
CA PHE A 14 -7.45 -0.17 -2.47
C PHE A 14 -7.19 1.14 -1.72
N VAL A 15 -7.60 2.27 -2.31
CA VAL A 15 -7.50 3.61 -1.70
C VAL A 15 -8.29 3.70 -0.38
N ASP A 16 -9.49 3.13 -0.34
CA ASP A 16 -10.35 3.16 0.84
C ASP A 16 -9.81 2.27 1.97
N LEU A 17 -9.15 1.15 1.64
CA LEU A 17 -8.54 0.26 2.61
C LEU A 17 -7.20 0.74 3.15
N TRP A 18 -6.48 1.56 2.39
CA TRP A 18 -5.10 1.96 2.71
C TRP A 18 -4.93 2.48 4.14
N PRO A 19 -5.74 3.43 4.67
CA PRO A 19 -5.55 3.95 6.01
C PRO A 19 -5.58 2.87 7.10
N SER A 20 -6.49 1.89 6.96
CA SER A 20 -6.61 0.77 7.90
C SER A 20 -5.44 -0.21 7.83
N ARG A 21 -4.86 -0.39 6.64
CA ARG A 21 -3.70 -1.27 6.42
C ARG A 21 -2.42 -0.61 6.93
N TRP A 22 -2.28 0.68 6.67
CA TRP A 22 -1.19 1.51 7.17
C TRP A 22 -1.17 1.51 8.70
N ASP A 23 -2.29 1.81 9.34
CA ASP A 23 -2.40 1.85 10.80
C ASP A 23 -2.03 0.51 11.45
N ARG A 24 -2.56 -0.60 10.93
CA ARG A 24 -2.20 -1.94 11.42
C ARG A 24 -0.72 -2.24 11.28
N LEU A 25 -0.10 -1.83 10.17
CA LEU A 25 1.32 -2.04 9.93
C LEU A 25 2.19 -1.18 10.86
N ASP A 26 1.89 0.11 10.98
CA ASP A 26 2.61 1.03 11.87
C ASP A 26 2.55 0.55 13.31
N VAL A 27 1.35 0.21 13.81
CA VAL A 27 1.16 -0.33 15.16
C VAL A 27 1.93 -1.63 15.36
N ALA A 28 1.83 -2.59 14.44
CA ALA A 28 2.49 -3.89 14.58
C ALA A 28 4.03 -3.77 14.54
N VAL A 29 4.56 -2.91 13.66
CA VAL A 29 6.00 -2.65 13.59
C VAL A 29 6.47 -1.98 14.87
N ARG A 30 5.81 -0.93 15.36
CA ARG A 30 6.17 -0.22 16.60
C ARG A 30 6.05 -1.08 17.86
N ALA A 31 5.08 -2.00 17.89
CA ALA A 31 4.92 -2.95 18.99
C ALA A 31 5.98 -4.08 18.97
N ALA A 32 6.85 -4.12 17.96
CA ALA A 32 7.76 -5.23 17.71
C ALA A 32 7.05 -6.60 17.59
N ASP A 33 5.77 -6.59 17.21
CA ASP A 33 4.97 -7.80 16.98
C ASP A 33 5.32 -8.34 15.59
N ARG A 34 6.38 -9.16 15.54
CA ARG A 34 6.91 -9.70 14.29
C ARG A 34 5.86 -10.48 13.47
N PRO A 35 5.07 -11.41 14.04
CA PRO A 35 3.99 -12.08 13.30
C PRO A 35 2.97 -11.11 12.70
N ALA A 36 2.46 -10.16 13.49
CA ALA A 36 1.48 -9.19 13.00
C ALA A 36 2.07 -8.23 11.95
N ALA A 37 3.31 -7.78 12.14
CA ALA A 37 4.00 -6.90 11.21
C ALA A 37 4.26 -7.60 9.86
N LEU A 38 4.64 -8.87 9.87
CA LEU A 38 4.80 -9.67 8.65
C LEU A 38 3.49 -9.84 7.89
N ASP A 39 2.41 -10.18 8.59
CA ASP A 39 1.09 -10.35 7.97
C ASP A 39 0.60 -9.06 7.32
N ALA A 40 0.66 -7.94 8.05
CA ALA A 40 0.27 -6.63 7.55
C ALA A 40 1.15 -6.19 6.36
N CYS A 41 2.47 -6.40 6.44
CA CYS A 41 3.42 -6.05 5.39
C CYS A 41 3.19 -6.85 4.10
N LEU A 42 2.96 -8.16 4.21
CA LEU A 42 2.65 -9.02 3.06
C LEU A 42 1.32 -8.64 2.42
N SER A 43 0.32 -8.27 3.24
CA SER A 43 -0.97 -7.77 2.76
C SER A 43 -0.79 -6.51 1.91
N VAL A 44 -0.04 -5.52 2.41
CA VAL A 44 0.28 -4.28 1.68
C VAL A 44 1.04 -4.58 0.39
N LYS A 45 2.11 -5.38 0.46
CA LYS A 45 2.94 -5.73 -0.70
C LYS A 45 2.15 -6.36 -1.85
N SER A 46 1.35 -7.38 -1.52
CA SER A 46 0.55 -8.14 -2.49
C SER A 46 -0.52 -7.27 -3.14
N SER A 47 -1.23 -6.49 -2.32
CA SER A 47 -2.28 -5.61 -2.82
C SER A 47 -1.74 -4.42 -3.61
N ALA A 48 -0.59 -3.86 -3.24
CA ALA A 48 0.11 -2.83 -4.03
C ALA A 48 0.54 -3.36 -5.40
N ALA A 49 1.08 -4.58 -5.48
CA ALA A 49 1.45 -5.20 -6.75
C ALA A 49 0.24 -5.43 -7.66
N MET A 50 -0.89 -5.85 -7.09
CA MET A 50 -2.14 -6.08 -7.83
C MET A 50 -2.67 -4.82 -8.53
N VAL A 51 -2.51 -3.65 -7.90
CA VAL A 51 -2.94 -2.36 -8.47
C VAL A 51 -1.84 -1.64 -9.25
N GLY A 52 -0.67 -2.25 -9.41
CA GLY A 52 0.47 -1.65 -10.12
C GLY A 52 1.21 -0.57 -9.34
N ALA A 53 1.01 -0.45 -8.02
CA ALA A 53 1.75 0.44 -7.14
C ALA A 53 3.14 -0.15 -6.82
N LEU A 54 3.99 -0.25 -7.86
CA LEU A 54 5.27 -0.97 -7.80
C LEU A 54 6.24 -0.41 -6.76
N LEU A 55 6.32 0.92 -6.63
CA LEU A 55 7.19 1.57 -5.64
C LEU A 55 6.76 1.22 -4.21
N LEU A 56 5.45 1.25 -3.92
CA LEU A 56 4.92 0.84 -2.62
C LEU A 56 5.19 -0.64 -2.33
N SER A 57 5.05 -1.49 -3.35
CA SER A 57 5.36 -2.92 -3.24
C SER A 57 6.84 -3.17 -2.91
N ASP A 58 7.75 -2.43 -3.53
CA ASP A 58 9.19 -2.54 -3.30
C ASP A 58 9.58 -2.09 -1.88
N VAL A 59 9.09 -0.93 -1.42
CA VAL A 59 9.37 -0.46 -0.04
C VAL A 59 8.80 -1.44 0.98
N ALA A 60 7.61 -2.01 0.73
CA ALA A 60 7.04 -3.06 1.57
C ALA A 60 7.90 -4.35 1.55
N GLU A 61 8.50 -4.71 0.42
CA GLU A 61 9.44 -5.83 0.36
C GLU A 61 10.73 -5.56 1.16
N GLN A 62 11.24 -4.34 1.14
CA GLN A 62 12.40 -3.97 1.94
C GLN A 62 12.07 -4.03 3.45
N LEU A 63 10.87 -3.60 3.84
CA LEU A 63 10.38 -3.71 5.21
C LEU A 63 10.21 -5.19 5.62
N GLU A 64 9.64 -6.02 4.74
CA GLU A 64 9.53 -7.47 4.94
C GLU A 64 10.90 -8.08 5.27
N ARG A 65 11.95 -7.72 4.51
CA ARG A 65 13.32 -8.20 4.76
C ARG A 65 13.84 -7.77 6.13
N ALA A 66 13.61 -6.52 6.54
CA ALA A 66 14.01 -6.02 7.86
C ALA A 66 13.30 -6.78 8.99
N ILE A 67 11.98 -6.99 8.88
CA ILE A 67 11.20 -7.75 9.87
C ILE A 67 11.68 -9.22 9.92
N ARG A 68 11.98 -9.84 8.78
CA ARG A 68 12.52 -11.21 8.73
C ARG A 68 13.91 -11.33 9.37
N ALA A 69 14.73 -10.30 9.24
CA ALA A 69 16.05 -10.21 9.88
C ALA A 69 15.98 -9.92 11.39
N ALA A 70 14.77 -9.71 11.95
CA ALA A 70 14.56 -9.24 13.32
C ALA A 70 15.26 -7.90 13.62
N ASP A 71 15.48 -7.09 12.58
CA ASP A 71 16.05 -5.74 12.69
C ASP A 71 14.92 -4.72 12.89
N HIS A 72 14.43 -4.65 14.12
CA HIS A 72 13.29 -3.79 14.49
C HIS A 72 13.61 -2.30 14.33
N ALA A 73 14.83 -1.87 14.65
CA ALA A 73 15.25 -0.48 14.48
C ALA A 73 15.20 -0.05 13.02
N ARG A 74 15.67 -0.91 12.10
CA ARG A 74 15.54 -0.66 10.66
C ARG A 74 14.08 -0.69 10.22
N ALA A 75 13.28 -1.64 10.69
CA ALA A 75 11.87 -1.72 10.33
C ALA A 75 11.09 -0.45 10.74
N GLU A 76 11.35 0.08 11.94
CA GLU A 76 10.74 1.32 12.41
C GLU A 76 11.23 2.53 11.62
N ALA A 77 12.53 2.61 11.30
CA ALA A 77 13.10 3.69 10.50
C ALA A 77 12.54 3.75 9.07
N MET A 78 12.01 2.65 8.55
CA MET A 78 11.38 2.58 7.22
C MET A 78 9.90 3.01 7.21
N LEU A 79 9.24 3.12 8.37
CA LEU A 79 7.83 3.50 8.43
C LEU A 79 7.55 4.86 7.78
N PRO A 80 8.32 5.95 8.05
CA PRO A 80 8.04 7.24 7.43
C PRO A 80 8.07 7.20 5.89
N GLU A 81 9.05 6.50 5.31
CA GLU A 81 9.16 6.33 3.86
C GLU A 81 7.99 5.54 3.28
N LEU A 82 7.61 4.43 3.93
CA LEU A 82 6.49 3.61 3.49
C LEU A 82 5.16 4.37 3.55
N GLY A 83 4.95 5.17 4.60
CA GLY A 83 3.77 6.02 4.75
C GLY A 83 3.70 7.09 3.66
N GLU A 84 4.81 7.78 3.38
CA GLU A 84 4.89 8.80 2.33
C GLU A 84 4.63 8.20 0.93
N VAL A 85 5.31 7.11 0.59
CA VAL A 85 5.14 6.41 -0.68
C VAL A 85 3.70 5.89 -0.84
N GLY A 86 3.12 5.38 0.24
CA GLY A 86 1.73 4.94 0.29
C GLY A 86 0.75 6.07 -0.01
N GLU A 87 0.83 7.20 0.71
CA GLU A 87 -0.05 8.36 0.47
C GLU A 87 0.11 8.90 -0.95
N ARG A 88 1.35 9.05 -1.44
CA ARG A 88 1.61 9.49 -2.82
C ARG A 88 0.99 8.54 -3.85
N SER A 89 1.02 7.24 -3.58
CA SER A 89 0.38 6.24 -4.44
C SER A 89 -1.13 6.42 -4.45
N MET A 90 -1.76 6.57 -3.26
CA MET A 90 -3.20 6.80 -3.14
C MET A 90 -3.65 8.07 -3.86
N ASP A 91 -2.90 9.15 -3.73
CA ASP A 91 -3.22 10.42 -4.40
C ASP A 91 -3.10 10.32 -5.91
N ALA A 92 -2.10 9.61 -6.42
CA ALA A 92 -1.97 9.31 -7.85
C ALA A 92 -3.17 8.49 -8.37
N MET A 93 -3.58 7.45 -7.62
CA MET A 93 -4.75 6.63 -7.97
C MET A 93 -6.04 7.45 -7.94
N ARG A 94 -6.25 8.28 -6.91
CA ARG A 94 -7.41 9.19 -6.82
C ARG A 94 -7.44 10.17 -7.98
N ALA A 95 -6.29 10.73 -8.37
CA ALA A 95 -6.20 11.65 -9.50
C ALA A 95 -6.54 10.95 -10.82
N TRP A 96 -6.02 9.74 -11.03
CA TRP A 96 -6.32 8.93 -12.20
C TRP A 96 -7.82 8.58 -12.28
N ILE A 97 -8.42 8.09 -11.19
CA ILE A 97 -9.87 7.78 -11.13
C ILE A 97 -10.72 9.00 -11.51
N ARG A 98 -10.35 10.20 -11.03
CA ARG A 98 -11.08 11.44 -11.37
C ARG A 98 -10.94 11.81 -12.84
N ALA A 99 -9.76 11.66 -13.42
CA ALA A 99 -9.53 11.95 -14.84
C ALA A 99 -10.36 11.01 -15.74
N GLU A 100 -10.45 9.73 -15.38
CA GLU A 100 -11.26 8.74 -16.10
C GLU A 100 -12.77 9.01 -16.01
N GLN A 101 -13.24 9.62 -14.91
CA GLN A 101 -14.65 10.03 -14.78
C GLN A 101 -15.02 11.30 -15.53
N GLY A 102 -14.02 12.10 -15.94
CA GLY A 102 -14.23 13.37 -16.67
C GLY A 102 -14.25 13.22 -18.20
N HIS A 103 -13.98 12.03 -18.74
CA HIS A 103 -14.04 11.77 -20.18
C HIS A 103 -15.49 11.44 -20.57
N PRO A 104 -16.19 12.29 -21.36
CA PRO A 104 -17.49 11.91 -21.90
C PRO A 104 -17.33 10.67 -22.80
N PRO A 105 -18.31 9.76 -22.85
CA PRO A 105 -18.29 8.70 -23.86
C PRO A 105 -18.36 9.35 -25.25
N ASP A 106 -17.42 8.99 -26.13
CA ASP A 106 -17.52 9.22 -27.58
C ASP A 106 -18.80 8.61 -28.16
#